data_AF-A0A944ZWB3-F1
#
_entry.id   AF-A0A944ZWB3-F1
#
_cell.length_a   1.000
_cell.length_b   1.000
_cell.length_c   1.000
_cell.angle_alpha   90.00
_cell.angle_beta   90.00
_cell.angle_gamma   90.00
#
_symmetry.space_group_name_H-M   'P 1'
#
loop_
_entity.id
_entity.type
_entity.pdbx_description
1 polymer ?
#
loop_
_entity_poly.entity_id
_entity_poly.type
_entity_poly.pdbx_seq_one_letter_code
_entity_poly.pdbx_strand_id
1 'polypeptide(L)'
;MNMENQQAHFNHEDWLSHLYRYIETARQFGNELFRGLKSLSQKGLLEAWSEIRSVASKLTPQDFIVTGLLALTGTIGGLFFLIGLSLFGYQAILWLQDGVWTGFPLFAVFDFLFENTTFHQWMVQPESWVGLQKLFSWFLESVPLSLALMVPGLSIALFIAGVMVLVILFRFNQLRNRND
;
A
#
# COMPACT_ATOMS: atom_id res chain seq x y z
N MET A 1 15.06 -67.27 -26.32
CA MET A 1 14.76 -65.92 -25.80
C MET A 1 13.52 -66.08 -24.94
N ASN A 2 13.67 -66.18 -23.62
CA ASN A 2 12.51 -66.25 -22.72
C ASN A 2 12.84 -65.42 -21.47
N MET A 3 12.24 -64.23 -21.43
CA MET A 3 12.33 -63.31 -20.30
C MET A 3 11.27 -63.76 -19.28
N GLU A 4 11.63 -64.58 -18.31
CA GLU A 4 10.70 -64.90 -17.21
C GLU A 4 11.38 -64.79 -15.83
N ASN A 5 10.79 -63.88 -15.06
CA ASN A 5 10.70 -63.86 -13.60
C ASN A 5 11.96 -63.62 -12.76
N GLN A 6 12.48 -62.39 -12.86
CA GLN A 6 12.89 -61.67 -11.65
C GLN A 6 11.71 -60.83 -11.14
N GLN A 7 10.65 -61.49 -10.65
CA GLN A 7 9.70 -60.83 -9.77
C GLN A 7 10.42 -60.62 -8.43
N ALA A 8 11.05 -59.45 -8.28
CA ALA A 8 11.50 -58.98 -6.98
C ALA A 8 10.28 -58.94 -6.06
N HIS A 9 10.15 -59.95 -5.19
CA HIS A 9 9.08 -60.02 -4.19
C HIS A 9 9.23 -58.80 -3.28
N PHE A 10 8.44 -57.77 -3.56
CA PHE A 10 8.50 -56.50 -2.84
C PHE A 10 8.16 -56.77 -1.38
N ASN A 11 9.15 -56.62 -0.50
CA ASN A 11 8.98 -56.90 0.91
C ASN A 11 8.18 -55.76 1.55
N HIS A 12 6.85 -55.92 1.54
CA HIS A 12 5.91 -54.93 2.06
C HIS A 12 6.15 -54.62 3.54
N GLU A 13 6.60 -55.60 4.34
CA GLU A 13 6.89 -55.38 5.76
C GLU A 13 8.12 -54.48 5.95
N ASP A 14 9.17 -54.71 5.17
CA ASP A 14 10.38 -53.88 5.22
C ASP A 14 10.10 -52.45 4.72
N TRP A 15 9.32 -52.31 3.65
CA TRP A 15 8.88 -51.00 3.15
C TRP A 15 7.99 -50.24 4.14
N LEU A 16 7.03 -50.93 4.78
CA LEU A 16 6.19 -50.34 5.82
C LEU A 16 7.03 -49.92 7.02
N SER A 17 8.01 -50.72 7.44
CA SER A 17 8.90 -50.39 8.56
C SER A 17 9.74 -49.14 8.27
N HIS A 18 10.26 -49.03 7.04
CA HIS A 18 10.98 -47.84 6.58
C HIS A 18 10.07 -46.61 6.56
N LEU A 19 8.84 -46.73 6.05
CA LEU A 19 7.86 -45.65 6.04
C LEU A 19 7.52 -45.15 7.44
N TYR A 20 7.25 -46.06 8.38
CA TYR A 20 6.98 -45.68 9.77
C TYR A 20 8.18 -44.95 10.39
N ARG A 21 9.40 -45.41 10.11
CA ARG A 21 10.62 -44.75 10.59
C ARG A 21 10.79 -43.35 9.99
N TYR A 22 10.49 -43.17 8.70
CA TYR A 22 10.51 -41.86 8.05
C TYR A 22 9.44 -40.92 8.59
N ILE A 23 8.22 -41.40 8.82
CA ILE A 23 7.13 -40.61 9.40
C ILE A 23 7.50 -40.14 10.81
N GLU A 24 8.07 -41.02 11.63
CA GLU A 24 8.48 -40.68 12.99
C GLU A 24 9.64 -39.67 12.99
N THR A 25 10.61 -39.83 12.09
CA THR A 25 11.74 -38.90 11.94
C THR A 25 11.26 -37.55 11.43
N ALA A 26 10.32 -37.52 10.47
CA ALA A 26 9.71 -36.29 9.97
C ALA A 26 8.91 -35.56 11.06
N ARG A 27 8.21 -36.31 11.92
CA ARG A 27 7.49 -35.77 13.07
C ARG A 27 8.43 -35.15 14.10
N GLN A 28 9.53 -35.83 14.42
CA GLN A 28 10.55 -35.31 15.34
C GLN A 28 11.22 -34.06 14.78
N PHE A 29 11.63 -34.10 13.51
CA PHE A 29 12.19 -32.94 12.82
C PHE A 29 11.23 -31.76 12.79
N GLY A 30 9.95 -31.99 12.47
CA GLY A 30 8.91 -30.95 12.50
C GLY A 30 8.72 -30.33 13.89
N ASN A 31 8.73 -31.15 14.94
CA ASN A 31 8.65 -30.67 16.32
C ASN A 31 9.87 -29.84 16.73
N GLU A 32 11.08 -30.24 16.33
CA GLU A 32 12.31 -29.49 16.59
C GLU A 32 12.36 -28.18 15.81
N LEU A 33 11.98 -28.20 14.53
CA LEU A 33 11.83 -27.00 13.71
C LEU A 33 10.86 -26.02 14.33
N PHE A 34 9.68 -26.49 14.73
CA PHE A 34 8.65 -25.65 15.34
C PHE A 34 9.13 -25.07 16.68
N ARG A 35 9.82 -25.87 17.51
CA ARG A 35 10.44 -25.38 18.76
C ARG A 35 11.52 -24.34 18.49
N GLY A 36 12.36 -24.57 17.48
CA GLY A 36 13.40 -23.64 17.04
C GLY A 36 12.81 -22.33 16.53
N LEU A 37 11.80 -22.39 15.66
CA LEU A 37 11.09 -21.23 15.13
C LEU A 37 10.40 -20.44 16.25
N LYS A 38 9.73 -21.14 17.16
CA LYS A 38 9.09 -20.52 18.32
C LYS A 38 10.11 -19.85 19.23
N SER A 39 11.25 -20.48 19.47
CA SER A 39 12.32 -19.90 20.29
C SER A 39 12.95 -18.68 19.64
N LEU A 40 13.27 -18.76 18.34
CA LEU A 40 13.80 -17.65 17.56
C LEU A 40 12.81 -16.49 17.48
N SER A 41 11.53 -16.79 17.26
CA SER A 41 10.46 -15.79 17.24
C SER A 41 10.31 -15.14 18.61
N GLN A 42 10.25 -15.90 19.70
CA GLN A 42 10.11 -15.34 21.04
C GLN A 42 11.31 -14.49 21.43
N LYS A 43 12.54 -14.98 21.21
CA LYS A 43 13.75 -14.23 21.51
C LYS A 43 13.88 -12.99 20.63
N GLY A 44 13.76 -13.15 19.31
CA GLY A 44 13.85 -12.06 18.35
C GLY A 44 12.77 -11.01 18.55
N LEU A 45 11.53 -11.40 18.84
CA LEU A 45 10.45 -10.45 19.16
C LEU A 45 10.68 -9.74 20.49
N LEU A 46 11.12 -10.44 21.53
CA LEU A 46 11.40 -9.82 22.82
C LEU A 46 12.55 -8.82 22.72
N GLU A 47 13.61 -9.18 22.00
CA GLU A 47 14.79 -8.34 21.80
C GLU A 47 14.44 -7.13 20.92
N ALA A 48 13.78 -7.33 19.79
CA ALA A 48 13.28 -6.24 18.95
C ALA A 48 12.30 -5.34 19.70
N TRP A 49 11.41 -5.90 20.53
CA TRP A 49 10.50 -5.11 21.36
C TRP A 49 11.24 -4.27 22.40
N SER A 50 12.28 -4.82 23.02
CA SER A 50 13.10 -4.09 23.98
C SER A 50 13.85 -2.92 23.33
N GLU A 51 14.37 -3.12 22.12
CA GLU A 51 15.03 -2.08 21.34
C GLU A 51 14.06 -0.98 20.92
N ILE A 52 12.90 -1.37 20.37
CA ILE A 52 11.84 -0.43 20.00
C ILE A 52 11.41 0.40 21.20
N ARG A 53 11.21 -0.23 22.37
CA ARG A 53 10.83 0.47 23.59
C ARG A 53 11.91 1.44 24.08
N SER A 54 13.19 1.05 23.98
CA SER A 54 14.34 1.88 24.34
C SER A 54 14.50 3.10 23.44
N VAL A 55 14.26 2.92 22.14
CA VAL A 55 14.29 4.02 21.17
C VAL A 55 13.06 4.92 21.35
N ALA A 56 11.87 4.33 21.55
CA ALA A 56 10.63 5.07 21.74
C ALA A 56 10.66 5.97 22.97
N SER A 57 11.31 5.55 24.06
CA SER A 57 11.45 6.39 25.27
C SER A 57 12.33 7.63 25.06
N LYS A 58 13.11 7.68 23.98
CA LYS A 58 14.00 8.80 23.63
C LYS A 58 13.41 9.72 22.54
N LEU A 59 12.20 9.45 22.07
CA LEU A 59 11.53 10.29 21.08
C LEU A 59 11.26 11.68 21.66
N THR A 60 11.53 12.70 20.87
CA THR A 60 11.30 14.08 21.29
C THR A 60 9.89 14.53 20.90
N PRO A 61 9.31 15.54 21.56
CA PRO A 61 8.04 16.14 21.14
C PRO A 61 8.03 16.62 19.68
N GLN A 62 9.19 17.06 19.18
CA GLN A 62 9.36 17.45 17.78
C GLN A 62 9.12 16.29 16.81
N ASP A 63 9.57 15.08 17.17
CA ASP A 63 9.35 13.88 16.35
C ASP A 63 7.85 13.59 16.19
N PHE A 64 7.06 13.81 17.25
CA PHE A 64 5.61 13.65 17.22
C PHE A 64 4.92 14.71 16.34
N ILE A 65 5.36 15.97 16.40
CA ILE A 65 4.79 17.04 15.57
C ILE A 65 5.06 16.76 14.09
N VAL A 66 6.30 16.43 13.73
CA VAL A 66 6.68 16.15 12.34
C VAL A 66 5.94 14.92 11.81
N THR A 67 5.93 13.83 12.59
CA THR A 67 5.23 12.59 12.19
C THR A 67 3.72 12.82 12.10
N GLY A 68 3.15 13.59 13.03
CA GLY A 68 1.73 13.96 13.02
C GLY A 68 1.35 14.78 11.81
N LEU A 69 2.17 15.76 11.41
CA LEU A 69 1.93 16.56 10.20
C LEU A 69 2.02 15.69 8.94
N LEU A 70 3.05 14.83 8.84
CA LEU A 70 3.16 13.86 7.74
C LEU A 70 1.94 12.93 7.68
N ALA A 71 1.50 12.40 8.83
CA ALA A 71 0.32 11.54 8.92
C ALA A 71 -0.96 12.26 8.47
N LEU A 72 -1.12 13.53 8.85
CA LEU A 72 -2.24 14.34 8.41
C LEU A 72 -2.24 14.52 6.89
N THR A 73 -1.10 14.86 6.30
CA THR A 73 -0.97 15.00 4.83
C THR A 73 -1.28 13.67 4.12
N GLY A 74 -0.76 12.55 4.62
CA GLY A 74 -1.06 11.23 4.07
C GLY A 74 -2.54 10.87 4.19
N THR A 75 -3.18 11.23 5.30
CA THR A 75 -4.62 11.03 5.52
C THR A 75 -5.46 11.85 4.54
N ILE A 76 -5.11 13.12 4.32
CA ILE A 76 -5.77 13.97 3.33
C ILE A 76 -5.64 13.37 1.93
N GLY A 77 -4.44 12.91 1.55
CA GLY A 77 -4.23 12.20 0.28
C GLY A 77 -5.10 10.94 0.16
N GLY A 78 -5.16 10.14 1.22
CA GLY A 78 -6.03 8.96 1.30
C GLY A 78 -7.52 9.29 1.19
N LEU A 79 -7.98 10.39 1.79
CA LEU A 79 -9.36 10.85 1.66
C LEU A 79 -9.68 11.24 0.22
N PHE A 80 -8.81 12.00 -0.46
CA PHE A 80 -9.00 12.32 -1.88
C PHE A 80 -9.06 11.06 -2.74
N PHE A 81 -8.20 10.07 -2.46
CA PHE A 81 -8.26 8.79 -3.16
C PHE A 81 -9.60 8.07 -2.94
N LEU A 82 -10.08 7.98 -1.70
CA LEU A 82 -11.34 7.31 -1.38
C LEU A 82 -12.56 8.02 -1.99
N ILE A 83 -12.57 9.36 -1.99
CA ILE A 83 -13.61 10.15 -2.64
C ILE A 83 -13.58 9.89 -4.15
N GLY A 84 -12.40 9.96 -4.78
CA GLY A 84 -12.23 9.69 -6.20
C GLY A 84 -12.65 8.27 -6.58
N LEU A 85 -12.28 7.27 -5.77
CA LEU A 85 -12.67 5.88 -5.96
C LEU A 85 -14.19 5.68 -5.83
N SER A 86 -14.82 6.35 -4.86
CA SER A 86 -16.27 6.31 -4.67
C SER A 86 -16.99 6.92 -5.88
N LEU A 87 -16.51 8.06 -6.38
CA LEU A 87 -17.03 8.70 -7.60
C LEU A 87 -16.82 7.82 -8.84
N PHE A 88 -15.66 7.18 -8.96
CA PHE A 88 -15.40 6.24 -10.05
C PHE A 88 -16.35 5.04 -10.00
N GLY A 89 -16.59 4.47 -8.81
CA GLY A 89 -17.55 3.39 -8.61
C GLY A 89 -18.97 3.81 -8.99
N TYR A 90 -19.38 5.03 -8.61
CA TYR A 90 -20.66 5.60 -9.02
C TYR A 90 -20.78 5.75 -10.55
N GLN A 91 -19.75 6.30 -11.21
CA GLN A 91 -19.69 6.40 -12.67
C GLN A 91 -19.77 5.03 -13.35
N ALA A 92 -19.11 4.01 -12.79
CA ALA A 92 -19.18 2.65 -13.31
C ALA A 92 -20.59 2.07 -13.20
N ILE A 93 -21.32 2.35 -12.12
CA ILE A 93 -22.72 1.92 -11.97
C ILE A 93 -23.61 2.63 -13.01
N LEU A 94 -23.47 3.94 -13.20
CA LEU A 94 -24.21 4.68 -14.22
C LEU A 94 -23.91 4.15 -15.63
N TRP A 95 -22.64 3.86 -15.92
CA TRP A 95 -22.23 3.27 -17.18
C TRP A 95 -22.89 1.90 -17.42
N LEU A 96 -23.02 1.05 -16.39
CA LEU A 96 -23.72 -0.23 -16.50
C LEU A 96 -25.22 -0.08 -16.75
N GLN A 97 -25.82 1.03 -16.34
CA GLN A 97 -27.25 1.32 -16.54
C GLN A 97 -27.51 1.92 -17.93
N ASP A 98 -26.72 2.92 -18.32
CA ASP A 98 -26.97 3.74 -19.51
C ASP A 98 -26.18 3.27 -20.75
N GLY A 99 -25.19 2.38 -20.57
CA GLY A 99 -24.33 1.86 -21.63
C GLY A 99 -23.31 2.86 -22.17
N VAL A 100 -23.33 4.11 -21.72
CA VAL A 100 -22.44 5.20 -22.15
C VAL A 100 -21.65 5.72 -20.96
N TRP A 101 -20.33 5.83 -21.11
CA TRP A 101 -19.47 6.31 -20.03
C TRP A 101 -19.58 7.83 -19.92
N THR A 102 -20.10 8.32 -18.80
CA THR A 102 -20.25 9.76 -18.52
C THR A 102 -19.30 10.18 -17.40
N GLY A 103 -18.18 10.78 -17.79
CA GLY A 103 -17.24 11.36 -16.83
C GLY A 103 -17.81 12.64 -16.22
N PHE A 104 -17.67 12.80 -14.90
CA PHE A 104 -17.91 14.10 -14.25
C PHE A 104 -16.72 15.01 -14.56
N PRO A 105 -16.92 16.13 -15.27
CA PRO A 105 -15.81 17.00 -15.64
C PRO A 105 -15.23 17.70 -14.41
N LEU A 106 -13.91 17.84 -14.37
CA LEU A 106 -13.21 18.61 -13.33
C LEU A 106 -13.66 20.08 -13.33
N PHE A 107 -14.14 20.56 -14.48
CA PHE A 107 -14.72 21.89 -14.64
C PHE A 107 -15.81 22.21 -13.61
N ALA A 108 -16.66 21.26 -13.21
CA ALA A 108 -17.72 21.51 -12.22
C ALA A 108 -17.17 21.90 -10.84
N VAL A 109 -16.05 21.28 -10.44
CA VAL A 109 -15.37 21.63 -9.17
C VAL A 109 -14.60 22.93 -9.31
N PHE A 110 -13.99 23.17 -10.48
CA PHE A 110 -13.34 24.43 -10.77
C PHE A 110 -14.31 25.61 -10.67
N ASP A 111 -15.46 25.52 -11.33
CA ASP A 111 -16.50 26.54 -11.35
C ASP A 111 -16.98 26.86 -9.92
N PHE A 112 -17.24 25.83 -9.12
CA PHE A 112 -17.60 25.98 -7.71
C PHE A 112 -16.51 26.64 -6.85
N LEU A 113 -15.24 26.24 -7.00
CA LEU A 113 -14.15 26.74 -6.16
C LEU A 113 -13.72 28.17 -6.51
N PHE A 114 -13.82 28.54 -7.78
CA PHE A 114 -13.32 29.81 -8.30
C PHE A 114 -14.46 30.75 -8.70
N GLU A 115 -15.70 30.42 -8.36
CA GLU A 115 -16.86 31.25 -8.66
C GLU A 115 -16.60 32.72 -8.29
N ASN A 116 -17.00 33.64 -9.17
CA ASN A 116 -16.83 35.09 -8.99
C ASN A 116 -15.37 35.60 -8.83
N THR A 117 -14.36 34.78 -9.11
CA THR A 117 -12.96 35.24 -9.15
C THR A 117 -12.58 35.76 -10.54
N THR A 118 -11.55 36.62 -10.61
CA THR A 118 -10.98 37.09 -11.89
C THR A 118 -10.50 35.93 -12.77
N PHE A 119 -10.02 34.84 -12.16
CA PHE A 119 -9.60 33.66 -12.90
C PHE A 119 -10.77 32.93 -13.55
N HIS A 120 -11.90 32.84 -12.84
CA HIS A 120 -13.12 32.29 -13.40
C HIS A 120 -13.70 33.19 -14.51
N GLN A 121 -13.72 34.51 -14.33
CA GLN A 121 -14.15 35.44 -15.38
C GLN A 121 -13.30 35.33 -16.64
N TRP A 122 -11.98 35.21 -16.50
CA TRP A 122 -11.08 34.94 -17.62
C TRP A 122 -11.36 33.59 -18.31
N MET A 123 -11.75 32.56 -17.54
CA MET A 123 -12.11 31.25 -18.10
C MET A 123 -13.39 31.28 -18.93
N VAL A 124 -14.40 32.04 -18.50
CA VAL A 124 -15.68 32.17 -19.21
C VAL A 124 -15.58 33.15 -20.38
N GLN A 125 -14.87 34.26 -20.19
CA GLN A 125 -14.69 35.32 -21.17
C GLN A 125 -13.23 35.78 -21.20
N PRO A 126 -12.35 35.10 -21.95
CA PRO A 126 -10.93 35.44 -21.95
C PRO A 126 -10.65 36.75 -22.69
N GLU A 127 -10.22 37.76 -21.95
CA GLU A 127 -9.76 39.05 -22.49
C GLU A 127 -8.36 38.97 -23.11
N SER A 128 -7.57 37.94 -22.75
CA SER A 128 -6.21 37.71 -23.24
C SER A 128 -5.83 36.22 -23.14
N TRP A 129 -4.72 35.81 -23.76
CA TRP A 129 -4.20 34.42 -23.67
C TRP A 129 -5.21 33.32 -24.02
N VAL A 130 -6.05 33.56 -25.03
CA VAL A 130 -7.13 32.65 -25.46
C VAL A 130 -6.62 31.23 -25.76
N GLY A 131 -5.42 31.08 -26.32
CA GLY A 131 -4.81 29.77 -26.55
C GLY A 131 -4.57 28.98 -25.25
N LEU A 132 -4.11 29.66 -24.19
CA LEU A 132 -3.90 29.06 -22.88
C LEU A 132 -5.23 28.72 -22.21
N GLN A 133 -6.23 29.59 -22.32
CA GLN A 133 -7.59 29.33 -21.83
C GLN A 133 -8.19 28.07 -22.47
N LYS A 134 -8.01 27.90 -23.79
CA LYS A 134 -8.50 26.70 -24.49
C LYS A 134 -7.79 25.43 -24.03
N LEU A 135 -6.49 25.47 -23.85
CA LEU A 135 -5.73 24.32 -23.32
C LEU A 135 -6.17 23.96 -21.90
N PHE A 136 -6.41 24.96 -21.05
CA PHE A 136 -6.84 24.75 -19.69
C PHE A 136 -8.29 24.22 -19.62
N SER A 137 -9.19 24.77 -20.43
CA SER A 137 -10.57 24.27 -20.56
C SER A 137 -10.59 22.83 -21.05
N TRP A 138 -9.81 22.54 -22.11
CA TRP A 138 -9.66 21.18 -22.62
C TRP A 138 -9.17 20.22 -21.53
N PHE A 139 -8.21 20.64 -20.69
CA PHE A 139 -7.75 19.82 -19.57
C PHE A 139 -8.86 19.57 -18.53
N LEU A 140 -9.58 20.62 -18.11
CA LEU A 140 -10.67 20.52 -17.12
C LEU A 140 -11.86 19.70 -17.62
N GLU A 141 -12.10 19.66 -18.93
CA GLU A 141 -13.16 18.86 -19.55
C GLU A 141 -12.71 17.42 -19.81
N SER A 142 -11.46 17.22 -20.23
CA SER A 142 -10.96 15.91 -20.64
C SER A 142 -10.64 14.98 -19.47
N VAL A 143 -10.27 15.53 -18.31
CA VAL A 143 -9.92 14.74 -17.13
C VAL A 143 -11.15 14.56 -16.24
N PRO A 144 -11.65 13.33 -16.05
CA PRO A 144 -12.72 13.06 -15.10
C PRO A 144 -12.28 13.41 -13.67
N LEU A 145 -13.18 14.03 -12.91
CA LEU A 145 -12.97 14.40 -11.52
C LEU A 145 -12.52 13.20 -10.66
N SER A 146 -13.09 12.02 -10.92
CA SER A 146 -12.71 10.78 -10.23
C SER A 146 -11.22 10.47 -10.38
N LEU A 147 -10.67 10.54 -11.60
CA LEU A 147 -9.24 10.35 -11.86
C LEU A 147 -8.39 11.49 -11.30
N ALA A 148 -8.86 12.73 -11.41
CA ALA A 148 -8.19 13.90 -10.87
C ALA A 148 -8.05 13.84 -9.33
N LEU A 149 -8.92 13.10 -8.64
CA LEU A 149 -8.83 12.86 -7.20
C LEU A 149 -8.04 11.59 -6.87
N MET A 150 -8.26 10.50 -7.60
CA MET A 150 -7.61 9.21 -7.35
C MET A 150 -6.10 9.27 -7.54
N VAL A 151 -5.63 9.78 -8.69
CA VAL A 151 -4.20 9.69 -9.04
C VAL A 151 -3.34 10.54 -8.10
N PRO A 152 -3.65 11.83 -7.85
CA PRO A 152 -2.90 12.63 -6.89
C PRO A 152 -3.09 12.13 -5.46
N GLY A 153 -4.30 11.74 -5.07
CA GLY A 153 -4.58 11.22 -3.73
C GLY A 153 -3.75 9.97 -3.38
N LEU A 154 -3.73 8.99 -4.29
CA LEU A 154 -2.92 7.78 -4.14
C LEU A 154 -1.42 8.11 -4.15
N SER A 155 -0.98 8.98 -5.05
CA SER A 155 0.42 9.38 -5.15
C SER A 155 0.92 10.03 -3.85
N ILE A 156 0.13 10.95 -3.28
CA ILE A 156 0.44 11.58 -1.98
C ILE A 156 0.47 10.53 -0.88
N ALA A 157 -0.53 9.65 -0.80
CA ALA A 157 -0.60 8.63 0.23
C ALA A 157 0.61 7.68 0.19
N LEU A 158 0.98 7.19 -0.99
CA LEU A 158 2.14 6.31 -1.19
C LEU A 158 3.46 7.03 -0.91
N PHE A 159 3.60 8.27 -1.39
CA PHE A 159 4.79 9.07 -1.14
C PHE A 159 5.00 9.30 0.37
N ILE A 160 3.95 9.72 1.08
CA ILE A 160 4.01 9.94 2.53
C ILE A 160 4.27 8.63 3.27
N ALA A 161 3.66 7.52 2.87
CA ALA A 161 3.94 6.21 3.47
C ALA A 161 5.43 5.83 3.31
N GLY A 162 6.01 6.05 2.12
CA GLY A 162 7.42 5.84 1.87
C GLY A 162 8.32 6.75 2.71
N VAL A 163 8.00 8.05 2.76
CA VAL A 163 8.73 9.03 3.59
C VAL A 163 8.65 8.66 5.07
N MET A 164 7.50 8.22 5.58
CA MET A 164 7.37 7.78 6.96
C MET A 164 8.29 6.61 7.29
N VAL A 165 8.34 5.60 6.43
CA VAL A 165 9.23 4.44 6.62
C VAL A 165 10.69 4.92 6.69
N LEU A 166 11.10 5.80 5.77
CA LEU A 166 12.46 6.35 5.76
C LEU A 166 12.76 7.17 7.02
N VAL A 167 11.83 8.04 7.45
CA VAL A 167 11.99 8.86 8.66
C VAL A 167 12.10 7.99 9.91
N ILE A 168 11.25 6.96 10.05
CA ILE A 168 11.28 6.02 11.18
C ILE A 168 12.62 5.27 11.20
N LEU A 169 13.05 4.72 10.06
CA LEU A 169 14.32 3.99 9.97
C LEU A 169 15.52 4.88 10.28
N PHE A 170 15.54 6.09 9.71
CA PHE A 170 16.59 7.06 9.97
C PHE A 170 16.65 7.45 11.45
N ARG A 171 15.49 7.79 12.05
CA ARG A 171 15.42 8.19 13.46
C ARG A 171 15.77 7.04 14.39
N PHE A 172 15.34 5.81 14.07
CA PHE A 172 15.71 4.60 14.81
C PHE A 172 17.23 4.39 14.80
N ASN A 173 17.88 4.42 13.64
CA ASN A 173 19.33 4.29 13.55
C ASN A 173 20.08 5.43 14.27
N GLN A 174 19.58 6.67 14.17
CA GLN A 174 20.18 7.82 14.85
C GLN A 174 20.13 7.66 16.38
N LEU A 175 19.00 7.23 16.93
CA LEU A 175 18.82 7.05 18.36
C LEU A 175 19.56 5.80 18.89
N ARG A 176 19.72 4.77 18.04
CA ARG A 176 20.54 3.60 18.35
C ARG A 176 22.02 3.95 18.40
N ASN A 177 22.56 4.68 17.42
CA ASN A 177 23.98 5.04 17.38
C ASN A 177 24.41 6.08 18.43
N ARG A 178 23.47 6.70 19.15
CA ARG A 178 23.79 7.56 20.31
C ARG A 178 24.03 6.77 21.61
N ASN A 179 23.89 5.44 21.58
CA ASN A 179 24.11 4.56 22.73
C ASN A 179 25.54 3.96 22.80
N ASP A 180 26.36 4.17 21.77
CA ASP A 180 27.79 3.87 21.75
C ASP A 180 28.60 5.14 22.05
#